data_AF-A0A1E7LX60-F1
#
_entry.id   AF-A0A1E7LX60-F1
#
_cell.length_a   1.000
_cell.length_b   1.000
_cell.length_c   1.000
_cell.angle_alpha   90.00
_cell.angle_beta   90.00
_cell.angle_gamma   90.00
#
_symmetry.space_group_name_H-M   'P 1'
#
loop_
_entity.id
_entity.type
_entity.pdbx_description
1 polymer ?
#
loop_
_entity_poly.entity_id
_entity_poly.type
_entity_poly.pdbx_seq_one_letter_code
_entity_poly.pdbx_strand_id
1 'polypeptide(L)'
;MYRLFQCKLCPNKGTDQEIRGVGARMAAYRVCSSCDFWLMCLGYAMLGDQDPDGRRALRIDGVHYLSWTEEQGFPPEIGYVGGGENRYVLLDDPTGTVHVTRRLWLMGTIPDAFRDRMPDNAVFAPPT
;
A
#
# COMPACT_ATOMS: atom_id res chain seq x y z
N MET A 1 -31.46 8.72 -13.38
CA MET A 1 -30.33 8.92 -14.33
C MET A 1 -29.14 8.16 -13.78
N TYR A 2 -28.85 6.98 -14.32
CA TYR A 2 -27.69 6.18 -13.93
C TYR A 2 -26.44 6.85 -14.52
N ARG A 3 -25.51 7.32 -13.67
CA ARG A 3 -24.23 7.83 -14.15
C ARG A 3 -23.29 6.64 -14.31
N LEU A 4 -22.89 6.37 -15.55
CA LEU A 4 -21.80 5.46 -15.84
C LEU A 4 -20.55 5.96 -15.10
N PHE A 5 -20.06 5.14 -14.17
CA PHE A 5 -18.80 5.38 -13.51
C PHE A 5 -17.69 4.71 -14.32
N GLN A 6 -16.70 5.46 -14.77
CA GLN A 6 -15.49 4.94 -15.38
C GLN A 6 -14.27 5.44 -14.62
N CYS A 7 -13.38 4.52 -14.27
CA CYS A 7 -12.14 4.84 -13.58
C CYS A 7 -11.24 5.68 -14.49
N LYS A 8 -10.77 6.82 -13.99
CA LYS A 8 -9.85 7.71 -14.71
C LYS A 8 -8.41 7.19 -14.78
N LEU A 9 -8.06 6.21 -13.94
CA LEU A 9 -6.69 5.65 -13.82
C LEU A 9 -6.54 4.29 -14.50
N CYS A 10 -7.64 3.57 -14.77
CA CYS A 10 -7.63 2.38 -15.60
C CYS A 10 -8.92 2.31 -16.43
N PRO A 11 -8.86 2.63 -17.73
CA PRO A 11 -10.05 2.89 -18.55
C PRO A 11 -10.98 1.68 -18.71
N ASN A 12 -10.49 0.47 -18.43
CA ASN A 12 -11.23 -0.78 -18.56
C ASN A 12 -12.06 -1.16 -17.32
N LYS A 13 -12.10 -0.31 -16.28
CA LYS A 13 -12.90 -0.57 -15.07
C LYS A 13 -13.96 0.50 -14.87
N GLY A 14 -15.21 0.07 -14.76
CA GLY A 14 -16.38 0.92 -14.55
C GLY A 14 -17.58 0.15 -14.03
N THR A 15 -18.63 0.87 -13.62
CA THR A 15 -19.92 0.30 -13.22
C THR A 15 -21.05 1.26 -13.55
N ASP A 16 -22.22 0.73 -13.87
CA ASP A 16 -23.48 1.46 -14.04
C ASP A 16 -24.46 1.24 -12.87
N GLN A 17 -24.03 0.49 -11.86
CA GLN A 17 -24.81 0.13 -10.68
C GLN A 17 -24.98 1.30 -9.69
N GLU A 18 -25.96 1.18 -8.80
CA GLU A 18 -26.12 2.15 -7.70
C GLU A 18 -24.92 2.08 -6.74
N ILE A 19 -24.38 3.24 -6.38
CA ILE A 19 -23.17 3.37 -5.58
C ILE A 19 -23.53 3.85 -4.16
N ARG A 20 -23.07 3.13 -3.13
CA ARG A 20 -23.24 3.46 -1.71
C ARG A 20 -21.96 3.20 -0.91
N GLY A 21 -21.89 3.71 0.33
CA GLY A 21 -20.76 3.46 1.25
C GLY A 21 -19.40 3.91 0.70
N VAL A 22 -18.36 3.07 0.84
CA VAL A 22 -17.01 3.30 0.26
C VAL A 22 -17.06 3.61 -1.24
N GLY A 23 -18.05 3.05 -1.95
CA GLY A 23 -18.29 3.35 -3.35
C GLY A 23 -18.52 4.85 -3.63
N ALA A 24 -19.10 5.61 -2.69
CA ALA A 24 -19.35 7.04 -2.89
C ALA A 24 -18.06 7.85 -2.99
N ARG A 25 -17.03 7.50 -2.18
CA ARG A 25 -15.68 8.07 -2.29
C ARG A 25 -15.06 7.74 -3.65
N MET A 26 -15.11 6.47 -4.03
CA MET A 26 -14.62 5.99 -5.31
C MET A 26 -15.27 6.72 -6.49
N ALA A 27 -16.59 6.93 -6.42
CA ALA A 27 -17.37 7.71 -7.39
C ALA A 27 -16.91 9.17 -7.47
N ALA A 28 -16.74 9.84 -6.32
CA ALA A 28 -16.28 11.22 -6.24
C ALA A 28 -14.87 11.39 -6.85
N TYR A 29 -13.96 10.46 -6.58
CA TYR A 29 -12.60 10.47 -7.10
C TYR A 29 -12.45 9.91 -8.51
N ARG A 30 -13.51 9.30 -9.06
CA ARG A 30 -13.52 8.62 -10.37
C ARG A 30 -12.49 7.49 -10.45
N VAL A 31 -12.39 6.64 -9.42
CA VAL A 31 -11.41 5.53 -9.35
C VAL A 31 -12.01 4.19 -8.93
N CYS A 32 -11.66 3.10 -9.62
CA CYS A 32 -12.11 1.76 -9.23
C CYS A 32 -11.48 1.35 -7.88
N SER A 33 -11.99 0.28 -7.25
CA SER A 33 -11.55 -0.16 -5.92
C SER A 33 -10.04 -0.41 -5.84
N SER A 34 -9.47 -0.99 -6.89
CA SER A 34 -8.03 -1.22 -6.98
C SER A 34 -7.23 0.10 -7.05
N CYS A 35 -7.70 1.08 -7.83
CA CYS A 35 -7.03 2.38 -7.90
C CYS A 35 -7.21 3.20 -6.62
N ASP A 36 -8.36 3.08 -5.96
CA ASP A 36 -8.65 3.70 -4.67
C ASP A 36 -7.73 3.14 -3.56
N PHE A 37 -7.51 1.82 -3.55
CA PHE A 37 -6.52 1.17 -2.68
C PHE A 37 -5.10 1.70 -2.91
N TRP A 38 -4.63 1.76 -4.15
CA TRP A 38 -3.29 2.28 -4.45
C TRP A 38 -3.14 3.78 -4.18
N LEU A 39 -4.21 4.56 -4.32
CA LEU A 39 -4.22 5.97 -3.89
C LEU A 39 -4.10 6.11 -2.38
N MET A 40 -4.71 5.21 -1.60
CA MET A 40 -4.53 5.18 -0.15
C MET A 40 -3.08 4.83 0.21
N CYS A 41 -2.50 3.82 -0.44
CA CYS A 41 -1.09 3.43 -0.22
C CYS A 41 -0.11 4.56 -0.57
N LEU A 42 -0.40 5.30 -1.63
CA LEU A 42 0.33 6.51 -1.98
C LEU A 42 0.19 7.60 -0.90
N GLY A 43 -0.97 7.70 -0.27
CA GLY A 43 -1.18 8.56 0.89
C GLY A 43 -0.23 8.23 2.04
N TYR A 44 0.05 6.95 2.31
CA TYR A 44 1.04 6.56 3.32
C TYR A 44 2.45 7.06 2.98
N ALA A 45 2.83 6.99 1.70
CA ALA A 45 4.12 7.53 1.26
C ALA A 45 4.22 9.05 1.49
N MET A 46 3.13 9.78 1.27
CA MET A 46 3.07 11.22 1.54
C MET A 46 3.08 11.58 3.03
N LEU A 47 2.77 10.62 3.92
CA LEU A 47 2.75 10.78 5.37
C LEU A 47 4.05 10.28 6.04
N GLY A 48 5.16 10.28 5.30
CA GLY A 48 6.45 9.83 5.84
C GLY A 48 6.53 8.31 6.00
N ASP A 49 5.95 7.58 5.04
CA ASP A 49 5.95 6.12 4.99
C ASP A 49 5.28 5.46 6.20
N GLN A 50 4.12 5.99 6.58
CA GLN A 50 3.33 5.49 7.70
C GLN A 50 1.83 5.47 7.39
N ASP A 51 1.15 4.46 7.93
CA ASP A 51 -0.30 4.47 8.04
C ASP A 51 -0.77 5.31 9.25
N PRO A 52 -2.08 5.54 9.44
CA PRO A 52 -2.59 6.34 10.55
C PRO A 52 -2.27 5.82 11.96
N ASP A 53 -1.97 4.53 12.11
CA ASP A 53 -1.60 3.91 13.40
C ASP A 53 -0.06 3.83 13.58
N GLY A 54 0.70 4.49 12.69
CA GLY A 54 2.15 4.52 12.70
C GLY A 54 2.80 3.19 12.25
N ARG A 55 2.05 2.29 11.58
CA ARG A 55 2.65 1.11 10.95
C ARG A 55 3.48 1.60 9.77
N ARG A 56 4.67 1.01 9.60
CA ARG A 56 5.62 1.49 8.58
C ARG A 56 5.29 0.90 7.22
N ALA A 57 5.10 1.78 6.24
CA ALA A 57 4.97 1.45 4.83
C ALA A 57 6.34 1.15 4.23
N LEU A 58 6.49 -0.04 3.66
CA LEU A 58 7.71 -0.47 2.95
C LEU A 58 7.39 -0.68 1.48
N ARG A 59 8.32 -0.31 0.62
CA ARG A 59 8.31 -0.53 -0.82
C ARG A 59 9.66 -1.12 -1.19
N ILE A 60 9.65 -2.39 -1.59
CA ILE A 60 10.84 -3.20 -1.85
C ILE A 60 10.60 -3.94 -3.16
N ASP A 61 11.47 -3.73 -4.15
CA ASP A 61 11.35 -4.30 -5.51
C ASP A 61 9.97 -4.02 -6.15
N GLY A 62 9.44 -2.83 -5.87
CA GLY A 62 8.12 -2.35 -6.27
C GLY A 62 6.94 -3.19 -5.75
N VAL A 63 7.12 -3.89 -4.64
CA VAL A 63 6.06 -4.52 -3.85
C VAL A 63 5.83 -3.70 -2.59
N HIS A 64 4.55 -3.51 -2.23
CA HIS A 64 4.17 -2.74 -1.06
C HIS A 64 3.85 -3.65 0.13
N TYR A 65 4.35 -3.24 1.30
CA TYR A 65 4.15 -3.93 2.58
C TYR A 65 3.83 -2.94 3.69
N LEU A 66 3.25 -3.46 4.78
CA LEU A 66 3.24 -2.82 6.09
C LEU A 66 4.00 -3.68 7.11
N SER A 67 4.94 -3.08 7.84
CA SER A 67 5.49 -3.70 9.04
C SER A 67 4.77 -3.18 10.28
N TRP A 68 4.43 -4.07 11.20
CA TRP A 68 3.57 -3.76 12.36
C TRP A 68 4.04 -4.46 13.65
N THR A 69 3.53 -4.02 14.80
CA THR A 69 3.78 -4.64 16.12
C THR A 69 2.50 -5.24 16.72
N GLU A 70 2.61 -6.13 17.71
CA GLU A 70 1.39 -6.73 18.31
C GLU A 70 0.44 -5.69 18.89
N GLU A 71 0.99 -4.62 19.48
CA GLU A 71 0.23 -3.52 20.06
C GLU A 71 -0.58 -2.75 19.00
N GLN A 72 -0.03 -2.63 17.78
CA GLN A 72 -0.74 -2.03 16.66
C GLN A 72 -1.83 -2.96 16.10
N GLY A 73 -1.69 -4.28 16.27
CA GLY A 73 -2.57 -5.27 15.65
C GLY A 73 -2.42 -5.36 14.13
N PHE A 74 -3.13 -6.31 13.53
CA PHE A 74 -3.09 -6.54 12.09
C PHE A 74 -3.45 -5.27 11.32
N PRO A 75 -2.75 -4.96 10.22
CA PRO A 75 -3.15 -3.90 9.32
C PRO A 75 -4.61 -4.09 8.86
N PRO A 76 -5.40 -3.00 8.75
CA PRO A 76 -6.81 -3.08 8.40
C PRO A 76 -7.05 -3.41 6.91
N GLU A 77 -6.01 -3.32 6.09
CA GLU A 77 -6.07 -3.40 4.64
C GLU A 77 -5.86 -4.82 4.10
N ILE A 78 -6.33 -5.06 2.87
CA ILE A 78 -6.15 -6.36 2.20
C ILE A 78 -4.67 -6.71 2.09
N GLY A 79 -4.32 -7.93 2.50
CA GLY A 79 -2.98 -8.48 2.35
C GLY A 79 -2.79 -9.83 3.03
N TYR A 80 -1.52 -10.25 3.12
CA TYR A 80 -1.13 -11.55 3.66
C TYR A 80 0.03 -11.41 4.64
N VAL A 81 -0.03 -12.14 5.75
CA VAL A 81 1.08 -12.23 6.72
C VAL A 81 2.14 -13.19 6.19
N GLY A 82 3.39 -12.75 6.12
CA GLY A 82 4.52 -13.65 5.92
C GLY A 82 4.82 -14.47 7.18
N GLY A 83 5.12 -15.76 7.04
CA GLY A 83 5.36 -16.67 8.19
C GLY A 83 6.78 -16.65 8.77
N GLY A 84 7.68 -15.81 8.24
CA GLY A 84 9.10 -15.80 8.57
C GLY A 84 9.59 -14.50 9.19
N GLU A 85 10.77 -14.55 9.78
CA GLU A 85 11.53 -13.35 10.12
C GLU A 85 12.04 -12.69 8.83
N ASN A 86 11.77 -11.41 8.68
CA ASN A 86 12.20 -10.58 7.56
C ASN A 86 13.17 -9.53 8.10
N ARG A 87 14.18 -9.22 7.29
CA ARG A 87 15.21 -8.24 7.60
C ARG A 87 15.24 -7.21 6.49
N TYR A 88 15.25 -5.92 6.82
CA TYR A 88 15.30 -4.87 5.80
C TYR A 88 16.12 -3.67 6.27
N VAL A 89 16.63 -2.90 5.32
CA VAL A 89 17.31 -1.62 5.53
C VAL A 89 16.54 -0.54 4.81
N LEU A 90 16.39 0.62 5.44
CA LEU A 90 15.77 1.79 4.83
C LEU A 90 16.79 2.51 3.95
N LEU A 91 16.39 2.91 2.75
CA LEU A 91 17.29 3.55 1.80
C LEU A 91 17.69 4.97 2.21
N ASP A 92 16.89 5.61 3.05
CA ASP A 92 17.15 6.95 3.59
C ASP A 92 17.88 6.94 4.94
N ASP A 93 18.13 5.76 5.52
CA ASP A 93 18.91 5.63 6.76
C ASP A 93 20.42 5.54 6.43
N PRO A 94 21.20 6.61 6.67
CA PRO A 94 22.64 6.62 6.37
C PRO A 94 23.46 5.68 7.25
N THR A 95 22.89 5.20 8.37
CA THR A 95 23.57 4.27 9.27
C THR A 95 23.46 2.82 8.80
N GLY A 96 22.56 2.54 7.86
CA GLY A 96 22.32 1.19 7.36
C GLY A 96 21.75 0.25 8.43
N THR A 97 20.88 0.75 9.31
CA THR A 97 20.29 -0.06 10.38
C THR A 97 19.50 -1.21 9.79
N VAL A 98 19.79 -2.43 10.25
CA VAL A 98 19.03 -3.62 9.88
C VAL A 98 17.83 -3.75 10.81
N HIS A 99 16.64 -3.51 10.27
CA HIS A 99 15.38 -3.77 10.95
C HIS A 99 15.00 -5.24 10.81
N VAL A 100 14.50 -5.83 11.90
CA VAL A 100 14.06 -7.23 11.95
C VAL A 100 12.60 -7.29 12.36
N THR A 101 11.77 -8.01 11.61
CA THR A 101 10.35 -8.18 11.92
C THR A 101 9.82 -9.54 11.48
N ARG A 102 8.94 -10.13 12.29
CA ARG A 102 8.12 -11.31 11.90
C ARG A 102 6.73 -10.91 11.41
N ARG A 103 6.46 -9.60 11.39
CA ARG A 103 5.14 -9.00 11.17
C ARG A 103 5.22 -8.10 9.95
N LEU A 104 5.34 -8.76 8.80
CA LEU A 104 5.35 -8.12 7.49
C LEU A 104 4.07 -8.51 6.74
N TRP A 105 3.28 -7.50 6.40
CA TRP A 105 2.00 -7.62 5.72
C TRP A 105 2.18 -7.28 4.24
N LEU A 106 2.08 -8.28 3.37
CA LEU A 106 2.17 -8.11 1.91
C LEU A 106 0.86 -7.53 1.38
N MET A 107 0.92 -6.34 0.79
CA MET A 107 -0.22 -5.65 0.19
C MET A 107 -0.33 -5.86 -1.33
N GLY A 108 0.80 -6.17 -1.99
CA GLY A 108 0.86 -6.57 -3.40
C GLY A 108 1.86 -5.77 -4.24
N THR A 109 1.96 -6.13 -5.52
CA THR A 109 2.82 -5.44 -6.49
C THR A 109 2.24 -4.09 -6.90
N ILE A 110 3.05 -3.03 -6.80
CA ILE A 110 2.68 -1.66 -7.18
C ILE A 110 2.47 -1.60 -8.70
N PRO A 111 1.29 -1.19 -9.19
CA PRO A 111 1.03 -1.06 -10.62
C PRO A 111 1.87 0.04 -11.26
N ASP A 112 2.20 -0.12 -12.55
CA ASP A 112 3.02 0.84 -13.32
C ASP A 112 2.56 2.30 -13.18
N ALA A 113 1.24 2.54 -13.19
CA ALA A 113 0.66 3.87 -13.05
C ALA A 113 0.99 4.58 -11.71
N PHE A 114 1.51 3.84 -10.72
CA PHE A 114 1.90 4.34 -9.41
C PHE A 114 3.41 4.24 -9.14
N ARG A 115 4.17 3.47 -9.94
CA ARG A 115 5.60 3.17 -9.70
C ARG A 115 6.43 4.45 -9.52
N ASP A 116 6.27 5.42 -10.42
CA ASP A 116 7.03 6.68 -10.38
C ASP A 116 6.75 7.52 -9.13
N ARG A 117 5.57 7.35 -8.52
CA ARG A 117 5.12 8.10 -7.34
C ARG A 117 5.32 7.34 -6.04
N MET A 118 5.62 6.06 -6.12
CA MET A 118 5.83 5.15 -5.01
C MET A 118 7.13 4.38 -5.24
N PRO A 119 8.28 5.06 -5.30
CA PRO A 119 9.57 4.41 -5.47
C PRO A 119 9.89 3.55 -4.25
N ASP A 120 10.78 2.58 -4.42
CA ASP A 120 11.28 1.78 -3.30
C ASP A 120 11.91 2.67 -2.22
N ASN A 121 11.64 2.32 -0.96
CA ASN A 121 12.19 3.02 0.21
C ASN A 121 13.00 2.09 1.12
N ALA A 122 13.05 0.80 0.80
CA ALA A 122 13.77 -0.19 1.55
C ALA A 122 14.29 -1.30 0.64
N VAL A 123 15.23 -2.08 1.17
CA VAL A 123 15.71 -3.32 0.56
C VAL A 123 15.71 -4.44 1.59
N PHE A 124 15.45 -5.67 1.17
CA PHE A 124 15.64 -6.82 2.04
C PHE A 124 17.14 -7.02 2.31
N ALA A 125 17.47 -7.28 3.57
CA ALA A 125 18.81 -7.64 3.99
C ALA A 125 19.01 -9.15 3.92
N PRO A 126 20.25 -9.63 3.69
CA PRO A 126 20.55 -11.06 3.73
C PRO A 126 20.18 -11.69 5.08
N PRO A 127 19.85 -12.99 5.08
CA PRO A 127 19.83 -13.76 6.32
C PRO A 127 21.24 -13.75 6.96
N THR A 128 21.28 -13.86 8.29
CA THR A 128 22.52 -14.09 9.05
C THR A 128 23.07 -15.49 8.84
#